data_AF-A0A1T4RW58-F1
#
_entry.id   AF-A0A1T4RW58-F1
#
_cell.length_a   1.000
_cell.length_b   1.000
_cell.length_c   1.000
_cell.angle_alpha   90.00
_cell.angle_beta   90.00
_cell.angle_gamma   90.00
#
_symmetry.space_group_name_H-M   'P 1'
#
loop_
_entity.id
_entity.type
_entity.pdbx_description
1 polymer ?
#
loop_
_entity_poly.entity_id
_entity_poly.type
_entity_poly.pdbx_seq_one_letter_code
_entity_poly.pdbx_strand_id
1 'polypeptide(L)'
;MSDALDRLLVEIRACRACEACLPLGPRPVLSAGADARLMVVGQAPGRKVHESGIPWDDASGRRLREWMGIDSDTFYDPRRVAIVPMGFCYPGRAASGDAPPRPECRSLWHPRLMPLLPNIGLTLLIGQYAQAHFLGARRKRSLTDTVRSWQDYLPTHLPLPHPSPRNVGWFKANPWFEGEVLPTLRGRVAALVADDGAPADVCRSGFSRDR
;
A
#
# COMPACT_ATOMS: atom_id res chain seq x y z
N MET A 1 -2.08 22.50 2.36
CA MET A 1 -1.93 21.24 1.57
C MET A 1 -3.15 20.35 1.73
N SER A 2 -3.69 20.18 2.95
CA SER A 2 -4.95 19.42 3.18
C SER A 2 -6.08 19.84 2.24
N ASP A 3 -6.42 21.13 2.17
CA ASP A 3 -7.53 21.61 1.32
C ASP A 3 -7.37 21.32 -0.19
N ALA A 4 -6.13 21.21 -0.68
CA ALA A 4 -5.87 20.86 -2.07
C ALA A 4 -6.06 19.35 -2.30
N LEU A 5 -5.59 18.53 -1.36
CA LEU A 5 -5.78 17.08 -1.38
C LEU A 5 -7.26 16.73 -1.24
N ASP A 6 -7.98 17.35 -0.31
CA ASP A 6 -9.40 17.08 -0.08
C ASP A 6 -10.24 17.38 -1.32
N ARG A 7 -9.98 18.52 -1.99
CA ARG A 7 -10.59 18.86 -3.28
C ARG A 7 -10.27 17.83 -4.36
N LEU A 8 -9.00 17.42 -4.49
CA LEU A 8 -8.60 16.42 -5.48
C LEU A 8 -9.27 15.05 -5.21
N LEU A 9 -9.40 14.64 -3.95
CA LEU A 9 -10.08 13.39 -3.59
C LEU A 9 -11.57 13.43 -3.95
N VAL A 10 -12.23 14.58 -3.83
CA VAL A 10 -13.61 14.78 -4.31
C VAL A 10 -13.69 14.62 -5.83
N GLU A 11 -12.78 15.25 -6.59
CA GLU A 11 -12.71 15.09 -8.04
C GLU A 11 -12.47 13.64 -8.46
N ILE A 12 -11.52 12.96 -7.80
CA ILE A 12 -11.21 11.56 -8.06
C ILE A 12 -12.46 10.70 -7.86
N ARG A 13 -13.18 10.88 -6.75
CA ARG A 13 -14.40 10.10 -6.44
C ARG A 13 -15.54 10.36 -7.42
N ALA A 14 -15.58 11.53 -8.06
CA ALA A 14 -16.53 11.87 -9.11
C ALA A 14 -16.12 11.38 -10.52
N CYS A 15 -14.93 10.80 -10.68
CA CYS A 15 -14.39 10.39 -11.98
C CYS A 15 -15.31 9.44 -12.76
N ARG A 16 -15.48 9.72 -14.05
CA ARG A 16 -16.21 8.90 -15.05
C ARG A 16 -15.38 8.52 -16.29
N ALA A 17 -14.09 8.87 -16.31
CA ALA A 17 -13.25 8.82 -17.52
C ALA A 17 -13.16 7.45 -18.23
N CYS A 18 -13.31 6.35 -17.51
CA CYS A 18 -13.25 4.98 -18.06
C CYS A 18 -14.56 4.20 -17.91
N GLU A 19 -15.68 4.87 -17.65
CA GLU A 19 -16.99 4.27 -17.35
C GLU A 19 -17.42 3.21 -18.37
N ALA A 20 -17.28 3.50 -19.68
CA ALA A 20 -17.63 2.57 -20.75
C ALA A 20 -16.85 1.24 -20.73
N CYS A 21 -15.74 1.16 -19.99
CA CYS A 21 -14.91 -0.04 -19.86
C CYS A 21 -15.09 -0.77 -18.52
N LEU A 22 -15.88 -0.24 -17.58
CA LEU A 22 -16.03 -0.79 -16.24
C LEU A 22 -17.33 -1.59 -16.14
N PRO A 23 -17.28 -2.91 -15.87
CA PRO A 23 -18.47 -3.76 -15.91
C PRO A 23 -19.50 -3.46 -14.82
N LEU A 24 -19.07 -2.83 -13.72
CA LEU A 24 -19.94 -2.40 -12.61
C LEU A 24 -19.98 -0.87 -12.47
N GLY A 25 -19.55 -0.16 -13.52
CA GLY A 25 -19.43 1.29 -13.49
C GLY A 25 -18.32 1.83 -12.58
N PRO A 26 -18.15 3.17 -12.58
CA PRO A 26 -17.10 3.84 -11.83
C PRO A 26 -17.44 3.96 -10.34
N ARG A 27 -16.57 3.41 -9.51
CA ARG A 27 -16.50 3.66 -8.07
C ARG A 27 -15.04 3.78 -7.65
N PRO A 28 -14.45 4.97 -7.75
CA PRO A 28 -13.06 5.20 -7.36
C PRO A 28 -12.87 4.97 -5.85
N VAL A 29 -12.05 3.99 -5.48
CA VAL A 29 -11.75 3.60 -4.10
C VAL A 29 -10.27 3.87 -3.81
N LEU A 30 -10.03 4.85 -2.95
CA LEU A 30 -8.73 5.27 -2.43
C LEU A 30 -8.92 6.02 -1.10
N SER A 31 -7.86 6.08 -0.30
CA SER A 31 -7.79 6.89 0.92
C SER A 31 -6.43 7.55 1.01
N ALA A 32 -6.35 8.82 1.39
CA ALA A 32 -5.08 9.50 1.59
C ALA A 32 -5.28 10.74 2.47
N GLY A 33 -4.26 11.06 3.26
CA GLY A 33 -4.15 12.30 4.02
C GLY A 33 -2.78 12.92 3.81
N ALA A 34 -2.68 14.25 3.92
CA ALA A 34 -1.44 14.98 3.64
C ALA A 34 -0.31 14.63 4.62
N ASP A 35 -0.67 14.17 5.82
CA ASP A 35 0.26 13.78 6.88
C ASP A 35 0.71 12.32 6.78
N ALA A 36 0.14 11.53 5.86
CA ALA A 36 0.46 10.12 5.72
C ALA A 36 1.96 9.91 5.52
N ARG A 37 2.52 8.96 6.29
CA ARG A 37 3.94 8.58 6.23
C ARG A 37 4.16 7.25 5.53
N LEU A 38 3.11 6.46 5.37
CA LEU A 38 3.12 5.17 4.71
C LEU A 38 2.15 5.19 3.52
N MET A 39 2.58 4.67 2.37
CA MET A 39 1.70 4.48 1.21
C MET A 39 1.59 3.00 0.85
N VAL A 40 0.36 2.51 0.65
CA VAL A 40 0.05 1.18 0.17
C VAL A 40 -0.44 1.26 -1.27
N VAL A 41 0.33 0.68 -2.19
CA VAL A 41 0.01 0.66 -3.63
C VAL A 41 -0.30 -0.77 -4.06
N GLY A 42 -1.59 -1.06 -4.25
CA GLY A 42 -2.09 -2.30 -4.84
C GLY A 42 -2.42 -2.16 -6.33
N GLN A 43 -3.03 -3.20 -6.91
CA GLN A 43 -3.45 -3.19 -8.32
C GLN A 43 -4.68 -2.30 -8.57
N ALA A 44 -5.84 -2.79 -8.17
CA ALA A 44 -7.15 -2.15 -8.31
C ALA A 44 -8.09 -2.78 -7.28
N PRO A 45 -9.20 -2.13 -6.90
CA PRO A 45 -10.18 -2.76 -6.03
C PRO A 45 -10.77 -4.00 -6.71
N GLY A 46 -10.91 -5.08 -5.95
CA GLY A 46 -11.69 -6.25 -6.38
C GLY A 46 -13.19 -6.01 -6.21
N ARG A 47 -14.01 -6.98 -6.63
CA ARG A 47 -15.48 -6.85 -6.59
C ARG A 47 -16.03 -6.50 -5.19
N LYS A 48 -15.54 -7.16 -4.13
CA LYS A 48 -15.98 -6.88 -2.75
C LYS A 48 -15.65 -5.46 -2.31
N VAL A 49 -14.44 -4.99 -2.62
CA VAL A 49 -14.01 -3.61 -2.34
C VAL A 49 -14.81 -2.60 -3.17
N HIS A 50 -15.18 -2.95 -4.40
CA HIS A 50 -16.10 -2.14 -5.19
C HIS A 50 -17.50 -2.08 -4.55
N GLU A 51 -18.01 -3.17 -3.99
CA GLU A 51 -19.32 -3.20 -3.33
C GLU A 51 -19.30 -2.44 -1.99
N SER A 52 -18.25 -2.60 -1.16
CA SER A 52 -18.14 -1.93 0.14
C SER A 52 -17.65 -0.48 0.03
N GLY A 53 -16.80 -0.17 -0.95
CA GLY A 53 -16.10 1.11 -1.05
C GLY A 53 -14.93 1.26 -0.08
N ILE A 54 -14.63 0.23 0.71
CA ILE A 54 -13.57 0.26 1.73
C ILE A 54 -12.34 -0.46 1.15
N PRO A 55 -11.19 0.24 0.96
CA PRO A 55 -9.99 -0.37 0.44
C PRO A 55 -9.56 -1.59 1.29
N TRP A 56 -9.09 -2.68 0.67
CA TRP A 56 -8.59 -3.85 1.40
C TRP A 56 -9.58 -4.43 2.43
N ASP A 57 -10.88 -4.24 2.24
CA ASP A 57 -11.92 -4.87 3.06
C ASP A 57 -12.20 -6.32 2.62
N ASP A 58 -11.16 -7.15 2.69
CA ASP A 58 -11.22 -8.56 2.35
C ASP A 58 -10.16 -9.39 3.11
N ALA A 59 -10.06 -10.68 2.80
CA ALA A 59 -9.09 -11.57 3.42
C ALA A 59 -7.63 -11.20 3.10
N SER A 60 -7.38 -10.61 1.93
CA SER A 60 -6.04 -10.14 1.55
C SER A 60 -5.63 -8.94 2.39
N GLY A 61 -6.57 -8.03 2.66
CA GLY A 61 -6.35 -6.87 3.52
C GLY A 61 -6.11 -7.22 4.98
N ARG A 62 -6.83 -8.22 5.52
CA ARG A 62 -6.52 -8.76 6.86
C ARG A 62 -5.09 -9.27 6.95
N ARG A 63 -4.66 -10.10 5.99
CA ARG A 63 -3.29 -10.61 5.95
C ARG A 63 -2.26 -9.49 5.75
N LEU A 64 -2.58 -8.46 4.95
CA LEU A 64 -1.70 -7.30 4.79
C LEU A 64 -1.47 -6.59 6.13
N ARG A 65 -2.53 -6.38 6.93
CA ARG A 65 -2.41 -5.80 8.27
C ARG A 65 -1.58 -6.67 9.22
N GLU A 66 -1.77 -7.99 9.18
CA GLU A 66 -0.93 -8.95 9.93
C GLU A 66 0.57 -8.89 9.53
N TRP A 67 0.85 -8.70 8.24
CA TRP A 67 2.20 -8.51 7.73
C TRP A 67 2.80 -7.19 8.24
N MET A 68 2.01 -6.11 8.18
CA MET A 68 2.42 -4.78 8.64
C MET A 68 2.57 -4.70 10.16
N GLY A 69 1.88 -5.56 10.91
CA GLY A 69 1.88 -5.55 12.38
C GLY A 69 1.09 -4.39 12.97
N ILE A 70 0.02 -3.96 12.30
CA ILE A 70 -0.85 -2.86 12.74
C ILE A 70 -2.32 -3.28 12.74
N ASP A 71 -3.13 -2.62 13.55
CA ASP A 71 -4.57 -2.86 13.63
C ASP A 71 -5.35 -2.19 12.49
N SER A 72 -6.67 -2.41 12.51
CA SER A 72 -7.59 -1.85 11.52
C SER A 72 -7.64 -0.32 11.59
N ASP A 73 -7.67 0.25 12.79
CA ASP A 73 -7.84 1.69 13.00
C ASP A 73 -6.62 2.45 12.47
N THR A 74 -5.42 1.97 12.77
CA THR A 74 -4.16 2.51 12.24
C THR A 74 -4.09 2.38 10.72
N PHE A 75 -4.49 1.23 10.17
CA PHE A 75 -4.44 0.99 8.72
C PHE A 75 -5.41 1.87 7.93
N TYR A 76 -6.56 2.20 8.52
CA TYR A 76 -7.59 3.02 7.88
C TYR A 76 -7.53 4.51 8.24
N ASP A 77 -6.64 4.92 9.14
CA ASP A 77 -6.37 6.34 9.41
C ASP A 77 -5.62 6.99 8.22
N PRO A 78 -6.29 7.89 7.45
CA PRO A 78 -5.67 8.52 6.29
C PRO A 78 -4.49 9.42 6.66
N ARG A 79 -4.36 9.84 7.93
CA ARG A 79 -3.21 10.64 8.40
C ARG A 79 -1.97 9.79 8.61
N ARG A 80 -2.10 8.46 8.73
CA ARG A 80 -0.98 7.54 8.90
C ARG A 80 -0.69 6.78 7.60
N VAL A 81 -1.73 6.25 6.96
CA VAL A 81 -1.61 5.35 5.81
C VAL A 81 -2.44 5.87 4.63
N ALA A 82 -1.75 6.21 3.53
CA ALA A 82 -2.38 6.43 2.24
C ALA A 82 -2.54 5.10 1.50
N ILE A 83 -3.73 4.81 0.99
CA ILE A 83 -4.04 3.64 0.17
C ILE A 83 -4.39 4.12 -1.24
N VAL A 84 -3.42 3.98 -2.16
CA VAL A 84 -3.49 4.53 -3.51
C VAL A 84 -3.18 3.42 -4.53
N PRO A 85 -4.19 2.68 -5.01
CA PRO A 85 -3.96 1.61 -5.99
C PRO A 85 -3.62 2.16 -7.38
N MET A 86 -3.10 1.30 -8.25
CA MET A 86 -2.75 1.65 -9.64
C MET A 86 -3.98 2.00 -10.50
N GLY A 87 -5.12 1.39 -10.21
CA GLY A 87 -6.43 1.78 -10.73
C GLY A 87 -7.43 1.92 -9.59
N PHE A 88 -8.26 2.96 -9.62
CA PHE A 88 -9.18 3.26 -8.53
C PHE A 88 -10.52 2.55 -8.64
N CYS A 89 -10.87 1.99 -9.80
CA CYS A 89 -12.15 1.31 -10.03
C CYS A 89 -11.94 -0.19 -10.30
N TYR A 90 -13.00 -0.99 -10.08
CA TYR A 90 -12.99 -2.42 -10.38
C TYR A 90 -12.94 -2.66 -11.89
N PRO A 91 -11.88 -3.28 -12.43
CA PRO A 91 -11.68 -3.40 -13.88
C PRO A 91 -12.41 -4.61 -14.48
N GLY A 92 -13.15 -5.39 -13.68
CA GLY A 92 -13.74 -6.66 -14.11
C GLY A 92 -12.87 -7.88 -13.81
N ARG A 93 -13.23 -9.02 -14.40
CA ARG A 93 -12.49 -10.28 -14.26
C ARG A 93 -11.62 -10.56 -15.48
N ALA A 94 -10.49 -11.20 -15.25
CA ALA A 94 -9.65 -11.88 -16.22
C ALA A 94 -9.58 -13.38 -15.87
N ALA A 95 -8.85 -14.16 -16.68
CA ALA A 95 -8.75 -15.62 -16.51
C ALA A 95 -8.23 -16.04 -15.11
N SER A 96 -7.30 -15.29 -14.53
CA SER A 96 -6.62 -15.63 -13.28
C SER A 96 -6.95 -14.73 -12.10
N GLY A 97 -8.03 -13.93 -12.16
CA GLY A 97 -8.40 -12.99 -11.10
C GLY A 97 -9.12 -11.76 -11.62
N ASP A 98 -8.92 -10.63 -10.96
CA ASP A 98 -9.41 -9.35 -11.46
C ASP A 98 -8.52 -8.88 -12.64
N ALA A 99 -9.15 -8.20 -13.59
CA ALA A 99 -8.47 -7.64 -14.76
C ALA A 99 -7.38 -6.63 -14.36
N PRO A 100 -6.38 -6.38 -15.22
CA PRO A 100 -5.37 -5.35 -14.97
C PRO A 100 -6.01 -3.97 -14.69
N PRO A 101 -5.32 -3.10 -13.93
CA PRO A 101 -5.78 -1.74 -13.69
C PRO A 101 -5.75 -0.96 -15.01
N ARG A 102 -6.77 -0.11 -15.21
CA ARG A 102 -6.86 0.75 -16.40
C ARG A 102 -5.71 1.76 -16.42
N PRO A 103 -4.84 1.78 -17.44
CA PRO A 103 -3.67 2.67 -17.48
C PRO A 103 -4.05 4.16 -17.51
N GLU A 104 -5.22 4.50 -18.04
CA GLU A 104 -5.75 5.86 -18.12
C GLU A 104 -6.02 6.44 -16.72
N CYS A 105 -6.51 5.61 -15.79
CA CYS A 105 -6.81 6.03 -14.40
C CYS A 105 -5.56 6.57 -13.69
N ARG A 106 -4.45 5.84 -13.78
CA ARG A 106 -3.17 6.27 -13.20
C ARG A 106 -2.67 7.54 -13.86
N SER A 107 -2.70 7.57 -15.19
CA SER A 107 -2.13 8.67 -15.97
C SER A 107 -2.88 9.99 -15.70
N LEU A 108 -4.19 9.90 -15.43
CA LEU A 108 -5.01 11.04 -15.05
C LEU A 108 -4.76 11.54 -13.62
N TRP A 109 -4.64 10.62 -12.66
CA TRP A 109 -4.73 11.00 -11.23
C TRP A 109 -3.42 10.96 -10.45
N HIS A 110 -2.52 10.02 -10.72
CA HIS A 110 -1.28 9.88 -9.94
C HIS A 110 -0.38 11.12 -10.02
N PRO A 111 -0.14 11.74 -11.20
CA PRO A 111 0.67 12.96 -11.28
C PRO A 111 0.12 14.14 -10.47
N ARG A 112 -1.20 14.18 -10.24
CA ARG A 112 -1.87 15.23 -9.44
C ARG A 112 -1.85 14.89 -7.95
N LEU A 113 -1.95 13.60 -7.61
CA LEU A 113 -2.08 13.12 -6.24
C LEU A 113 -0.72 13.02 -5.51
N MET A 114 0.31 12.47 -6.16
CA MET A 114 1.61 12.23 -5.51
C MET A 114 2.25 13.50 -4.91
N PRO A 115 2.23 14.68 -5.58
CA PRO A 115 2.79 15.90 -5.00
C PRO A 115 2.09 16.39 -3.73
N LEU A 116 0.86 15.90 -3.46
CA LEU A 116 0.07 16.27 -2.28
C LEU A 116 0.29 15.31 -1.09
N LEU A 117 1.18 14.33 -1.23
CA LEU A 117 1.58 13.37 -0.20
C LEU A 117 3.08 13.51 0.11
N PRO A 118 3.54 14.68 0.61
CA PRO A 118 4.97 14.99 0.74
C PRO A 118 5.68 14.15 1.82
N ASN A 119 4.92 13.62 2.78
CA ASN A 119 5.45 13.02 4.00
C ASN A 119 5.66 11.50 3.89
N ILE A 120 5.39 10.90 2.73
CA ILE A 120 5.54 9.45 2.53
C ILE A 120 7.01 9.06 2.67
N GLY A 121 7.34 8.37 3.77
CA GLY A 121 8.66 7.82 4.05
C GLY A 121 8.86 6.40 3.54
N LEU A 122 7.77 5.66 3.32
CA LEU A 122 7.80 4.30 2.75
C LEU A 122 6.58 4.03 1.86
N THR A 123 6.82 3.43 0.69
CA THR A 123 5.78 2.95 -0.22
C THR A 123 5.84 1.43 -0.35
N LEU A 124 4.76 0.74 0.03
CA LEU A 124 4.58 -0.69 -0.17
C LEU A 124 4.06 -0.96 -1.58
N LEU A 125 4.88 -1.59 -2.41
CA LEU A 125 4.59 -1.89 -3.82
C LEU A 125 4.08 -3.32 -3.98
N ILE A 126 2.76 -3.48 -3.92
CA ILE A 126 2.12 -4.80 -3.84
C ILE A 126 1.74 -5.28 -5.26
N GLY A 127 2.47 -6.28 -5.73
CA GLY A 127 2.25 -6.90 -7.04
C GLY A 127 2.92 -6.17 -8.21
N GLN A 128 2.89 -6.84 -9.38
CA GLN A 128 3.70 -6.46 -10.53
C GLN A 128 3.38 -5.06 -11.10
N TYR A 129 2.12 -4.61 -11.03
CA TYR A 129 1.73 -3.32 -11.60
C TYR A 129 2.31 -2.15 -10.80
N ALA A 130 2.24 -2.22 -9.47
CA ALA A 130 2.86 -1.24 -8.59
C ALA A 130 4.38 -1.25 -8.75
N GLN A 131 5.00 -2.42 -8.72
CA GLN A 131 6.45 -2.58 -8.90
C GLN A 131 6.94 -2.05 -10.25
N ALA A 132 6.25 -2.38 -11.35
CA ALA A 132 6.63 -1.93 -12.68
C ALA A 132 6.58 -0.40 -12.80
N HIS A 133 5.60 0.25 -12.18
CA HIS A 133 5.48 1.70 -12.23
C HIS A 133 6.54 2.42 -11.39
N PHE A 134 6.67 2.07 -10.12
CA PHE A 134 7.53 2.80 -9.19
C PHE A 134 9.01 2.44 -9.32
N LEU A 135 9.33 1.20 -9.71
CA LEU A 135 10.72 0.76 -9.87
C LEU A 135 11.23 0.94 -11.30
N GLY A 136 10.35 1.00 -12.31
CA GLY A 136 10.73 1.15 -13.71
C GLY A 136 11.76 0.12 -14.14
N ALA A 137 12.89 0.60 -14.70
CA ALA A 137 14.00 -0.26 -15.12
C ALA A 137 14.77 -0.92 -13.95
N ARG A 138 14.61 -0.44 -12.70
CA ARG A 138 15.27 -1.03 -11.52
C ARG A 138 14.60 -2.31 -11.03
N ARG A 139 13.39 -2.63 -11.51
CA ARG A 139 12.74 -3.91 -11.19
C ARG A 139 13.56 -5.06 -11.76
N LYS A 140 13.54 -6.21 -11.09
CA LYS A 140 14.19 -7.41 -11.61
C LYS A 140 13.31 -8.12 -12.64
N ARG A 141 13.80 -9.22 -13.20
CA ARG A 141 13.14 -9.96 -14.29
C ARG A 141 11.76 -10.50 -13.91
N SER A 142 11.60 -10.96 -12.67
CA SER A 142 10.34 -11.50 -12.15
C SER A 142 9.88 -10.77 -10.88
N LEU A 143 8.61 -11.01 -10.50
CA LEU A 143 8.07 -10.57 -9.21
C LEU A 143 8.92 -11.14 -8.06
N THR A 144 9.22 -12.44 -8.10
CA THR A 144 10.01 -13.11 -7.06
C THR A 144 11.39 -12.46 -6.92
N ASP A 145 12.10 -12.24 -8.03
CA ASP A 145 13.44 -11.63 -8.00
C ASP A 145 13.40 -10.20 -7.46
N THR A 146 12.35 -9.46 -7.81
CA THR A 146 12.14 -8.08 -7.33
C THR A 146 11.89 -8.07 -5.83
N VAL A 147 11.04 -8.97 -5.33
CA VAL A 147 10.79 -9.10 -3.88
C VAL A 147 12.03 -9.63 -3.16
N ARG A 148 12.80 -10.54 -3.76
CA ARG A 148 14.04 -11.09 -3.16
C ARG A 148 15.11 -10.02 -2.99
N SER A 149 15.12 -9.03 -3.88
CA SER A 149 16.06 -7.90 -3.86
C SER A 149 15.51 -6.68 -3.09
N TRP A 150 14.63 -6.90 -2.11
CA TRP A 150 13.89 -5.83 -1.43
C TRP A 150 14.79 -4.76 -0.81
N GLN A 151 15.99 -5.15 -0.34
CA GLN A 151 16.96 -4.24 0.26
C GLN A 151 17.42 -3.14 -0.71
N ASP A 152 17.49 -3.43 -2.02
CA ASP A 152 17.92 -2.48 -3.07
C ASP A 152 16.95 -1.29 -3.21
N TYR A 153 15.73 -1.40 -2.68
CA TYR A 153 14.65 -0.43 -2.88
C TYR A 153 14.35 0.39 -1.62
N LEU A 154 14.89 -0.01 -0.48
CA LEU A 154 14.83 0.76 0.76
C LEU A 154 15.73 2.01 0.67
N PRO A 155 15.46 3.05 1.49
CA PRO A 155 14.42 3.15 2.52
C PRO A 155 13.02 3.49 2.00
N THR A 156 12.87 3.82 0.72
CA THR A 156 11.67 4.49 0.19
C THR A 156 10.61 3.54 -0.36
N HIS A 157 10.99 2.36 -0.84
CA HIS A 157 10.08 1.39 -1.44
C HIS A 157 10.31 0.00 -0.88
N LEU A 158 9.22 -0.75 -0.67
CA LEU A 158 9.29 -2.16 -0.33
C LEU A 158 8.40 -2.97 -1.27
N PRO A 159 8.97 -3.73 -2.22
CA PRO A 159 8.20 -4.60 -3.10
C PRO A 159 7.67 -5.82 -2.34
N LEU A 160 6.37 -6.08 -2.47
CA LEU A 160 5.69 -7.21 -1.84
C LEU A 160 4.91 -8.02 -2.88
N PRO A 161 4.78 -9.35 -2.70
CA PRO A 161 3.79 -10.14 -3.41
C PRO A 161 2.38 -9.78 -2.94
N HIS A 162 1.34 -10.15 -3.70
CA HIS A 162 -0.03 -9.96 -3.23
C HIS A 162 -0.33 -10.91 -2.04
N PRO A 163 -1.00 -10.45 -0.96
CA PRO A 163 -1.36 -11.29 0.20
C PRO A 163 -2.54 -12.26 -0.08
N SER A 164 -2.74 -12.66 -1.34
CA SER A 164 -3.86 -13.54 -1.73
C SER A 164 -3.66 -14.96 -1.18
N PRO A 165 -4.74 -15.67 -0.80
CA PRO A 165 -4.70 -17.11 -0.57
C PRO A 165 -4.13 -17.91 -1.75
N ARG A 166 -4.23 -17.37 -2.98
CA ARG A 166 -3.65 -18.00 -4.19
C ARG A 166 -2.12 -18.06 -4.16
N ASN A 167 -1.47 -17.23 -3.34
CA ASN A 167 -0.01 -17.18 -3.23
C ASN A 167 0.56 -18.07 -2.11
N VAL A 168 -0.24 -18.93 -1.47
CA VAL A 168 0.24 -19.85 -0.42
C VAL A 168 1.38 -20.75 -0.90
N GLY A 169 1.32 -21.26 -2.13
CA GLY A 169 2.41 -22.03 -2.71
C GLY A 169 3.70 -21.22 -2.87
N TRP A 170 3.58 -19.93 -3.23
CA TRP A 170 4.72 -19.02 -3.32
C TRP A 170 5.35 -18.77 -1.95
N PHE A 171 4.56 -18.53 -0.90
CA PHE A 171 5.09 -18.31 0.46
C PHE A 171 5.85 -19.54 0.97
N LYS A 172 5.30 -20.75 0.77
CA LYS A 172 5.98 -22.01 1.14
C LYS A 172 7.31 -22.21 0.41
N ALA A 173 7.37 -21.83 -0.86
CA ALA A 173 8.59 -21.93 -1.66
C ALA A 173 9.62 -20.82 -1.34
N ASN A 174 9.21 -19.75 -0.65
CA ASN A 174 10.02 -18.57 -0.36
C ASN A 174 9.96 -18.23 1.15
N PRO A 175 10.43 -19.12 2.05
CA PRO A 175 10.32 -18.94 3.50
C PRO A 175 11.07 -17.68 4.01
N TRP A 176 12.06 -17.23 3.26
CA TRP A 176 12.77 -15.97 3.51
C TRP A 176 11.85 -14.74 3.50
N PHE A 177 10.70 -14.79 2.82
CA PHE A 177 9.75 -13.69 2.85
C PHE A 177 9.25 -13.45 4.28
N GLU A 178 8.83 -14.52 4.96
CA GLU A 178 8.36 -14.44 6.34
C GLU A 178 9.51 -14.21 7.33
N GLY A 179 10.68 -14.82 7.08
CA GLY A 179 11.83 -14.73 7.99
C GLY A 179 12.63 -13.43 7.91
N GLU A 180 12.65 -12.76 6.76
CA GLU A 180 13.53 -11.59 6.51
C GLU A 180 12.74 -10.33 6.16
N VAL A 181 11.74 -10.44 5.26
CA VAL A 181 11.01 -9.28 4.75
C VAL A 181 9.99 -8.78 5.75
N LEU A 182 9.16 -9.66 6.32
CA LEU A 182 8.09 -9.26 7.24
C LEU A 182 8.61 -8.61 8.53
N PRO A 183 9.67 -9.11 9.21
CA PRO A 183 10.23 -8.43 10.36
C PRO A 183 10.72 -7.02 10.03
N THR A 184 11.36 -6.86 8.86
CA THR A 184 11.81 -5.54 8.38
C THR A 184 10.64 -4.61 8.09
N LEU A 185 9.60 -5.12 7.41
CA LEU A 185 8.35 -4.37 7.17
C LEU A 185 7.77 -3.85 8.49
N ARG A 186 7.60 -4.70 9.50
CA ARG A 186 7.03 -4.32 10.80
C ARG A 186 7.85 -3.24 11.49
N GLY A 187 9.18 -3.38 11.53
CA GLY A 187 10.04 -2.37 12.13
C GLY A 187 9.92 -1.00 11.45
N ARG A 188 9.85 -0.99 10.11
CA ARG A 188 9.69 0.25 9.33
C ARG A 188 8.29 0.85 9.47
N VAL A 189 7.25 0.04 9.48
CA VAL A 189 5.87 0.49 9.70
C VAL A 189 5.74 1.11 11.09
N ALA A 190 6.19 0.41 12.14
CA ALA A 190 6.13 0.90 13.51
C ALA A 190 6.82 2.27 13.67
N ALA A 191 7.99 2.45 13.06
CA ALA A 191 8.70 3.73 13.10
C ALA A 191 7.97 4.88 12.38
N LEU A 192 7.13 4.58 11.38
CA LEU A 192 6.40 5.59 10.60
C LEU A 192 5.01 5.90 11.15
N VAL A 193 4.37 4.93 11.82
CA VAL A 193 3.01 5.08 12.34
C VAL A 193 2.95 5.35 13.85
N ALA A 194 4.10 5.35 14.53
CA ALA A 194 4.19 5.80 15.92
C ALA A 194 3.71 7.25 16.04
N ASP A 195 2.88 7.52 17.03
CA ASP A 195 2.45 8.88 17.34
C ASP A 195 3.64 9.73 17.78
N ASP A 196 3.82 10.92 17.18
CA ASP A 196 4.85 11.90 17.56
C ASP A 196 4.67 12.44 19.01
N GLY A 197 3.75 11.88 19.80
CA GLY A 197 3.36 12.33 21.13
C GLY A 197 3.53 11.33 22.27
N ALA A 198 4.07 10.12 22.02
CA ALA A 198 4.46 9.25 23.13
C ALA A 198 5.84 9.71 23.66
N PRO A 199 5.96 10.19 24.92
CA PRO A 199 7.28 10.42 25.47
C PRO A 199 8.03 9.10 25.43
N ALA A 200 9.20 9.09 24.79
CA ALA A 200 10.12 7.98 24.91
C ALA A 200 10.38 7.79 26.40
N ASP A 201 9.78 6.77 27.00
CA ASP A 201 10.07 6.39 28.37
C ASP A 201 11.49 5.83 28.36
N VAL A 202 12.45 6.75 28.46
CA VAL A 202 13.85 6.44 28.71
C VAL A 202 13.89 5.95 30.15
N CYS A 203 13.56 4.67 30.31
CA CYS A 203 13.87 3.92 31.51
C CYS A 203 15.41 3.81 31.57
N ARG A 204 16.04 4.87 32.08
CA ARG A 204 17.46 4.88 32.46
C ARG A 204 17.58 3.90 33.62
N SER A 205 18.18 2.76 33.31
CA SER A 205 18.76 1.85 34.29
C SER A 205 19.72 2.62 35.20
N GLY A 206 19.23 3.00 36.37
CA GLY A 206 20.06 3.43 37.49
C GLY A 206 20.78 2.23 38.09
N PHE A 207 21.85 1.77 37.43
CA PHE A 207 22.89 1.00 38.09
C PHE A 207 23.64 1.96 39.03
N SER A 208 23.25 2.00 40.30
CA SER A 208 24.09 2.54 41.37
C SER A 208 24.92 1.39 41.94
N ARG A 209 26.15 1.26 41.46
CA ARG A 209 27.25 0.72 42.25
C ARG A 209 27.97 1.92 42.87
N ASP A 210 27.97 2.01 44.19
CA ASP A 210 29.22 2.08 44.96
C ASP A 210 28.97 2.38 46.46
N ARG A 211 29.62 1.52 47.27
CA ARG A 211 30.04 1.62 48.68
C ARG A 211 29.00 1.47 49.79
#